data_AF-A0A7J9H8W1-F1
#
_entry.id   AF-A0A7J9H8W1-F1
#
_cell.length_a   1.000
_cell.length_b   1.000
_cell.length_c   1.000
_cell.angle_alpha   90.00
_cell.angle_beta   90.00
_cell.angle_gamma   90.00
#
_symmetry.space_group_name_H-M   'P 1'
#
loop_
_entity.id
_entity.type
_entity.pdbx_description
1 polymer ?
#
loop_
_entity_poly.entity_id
_entity_poly.type
_entity_poly.pdbx_seq_one_letter_code
_entity_poly.pdbx_strand_id
1 'polypeptide(L)'
;MKAGILESDKVLTVSPYYAQELISGEDKGVELDNIIRKTGITGIVNGMDVQEWNPATDQHINVQYDASTVMDAKPILKESLQAEMGLHCDRNVPVVGFIGRLEEQKGSDVLAEAIPRFIGENCQIVILGTGKMAMEEQIENLETQYPDKARGIANFNVPLAHKIIAGSDFILIPSRFEPCGLIQLHAMRYGTVPIVASTGGLVDTVKEGFTGFQMGAF
;
A
#
# COMPACT_ATOMS: atom_id res chain seq x y z
N MET A 1 -19.75 -19.23 -0.13
CA MET A 1 -18.40 -19.42 0.46
C MET A 1 -18.31 -20.67 1.33
N LYS A 2 -19.08 -20.80 2.43
CA LYS A 2 -19.08 -22.00 3.30
C LYS A 2 -19.17 -23.35 2.57
N ALA A 3 -20.13 -23.50 1.65
CA ALA A 3 -20.26 -24.72 0.84
C ALA A 3 -19.00 -24.98 -0.01
N GLY A 4 -18.42 -23.94 -0.62
CA GLY A 4 -17.18 -24.09 -1.38
C GLY A 4 -16.00 -24.59 -0.53
N ILE A 5 -15.89 -24.14 0.72
CA ILE A 5 -14.85 -24.62 1.65
C ILE A 5 -15.07 -26.10 1.98
N LEU A 6 -16.31 -26.50 2.24
CA LEU A 6 -16.65 -27.88 2.62
C LEU A 6 -16.54 -28.89 1.48
N GLU A 7 -16.88 -28.48 0.26
CA GLU A 7 -16.92 -29.36 -0.91
C GLU A 7 -15.61 -29.36 -1.73
N SER A 8 -14.64 -28.51 -1.39
CA SER A 8 -13.35 -28.49 -2.08
C SER A 8 -12.41 -29.56 -1.56
N ASP A 9 -11.69 -30.23 -2.46
CA ASP A 9 -10.63 -31.17 -2.08
C ASP A 9 -9.46 -30.49 -1.34
N LYS A 10 -9.23 -29.20 -1.63
CA LYS A 10 -8.21 -28.38 -0.98
C LYS A 10 -8.61 -26.92 -0.91
N VAL A 11 -8.37 -26.31 0.24
CA VAL A 11 -8.62 -24.88 0.46
C VAL A 11 -7.29 -24.14 0.50
N LEU A 12 -7.17 -23.12 -0.34
CA LEU A 12 -6.00 -22.26 -0.45
C LEU A 12 -6.36 -20.81 -0.11
N THR A 13 -5.38 -20.05 0.34
CA THR A 13 -5.45 -18.60 0.45
C THR A 13 -4.12 -17.96 0.06
N VAL A 14 -4.09 -16.64 0.02
CA VAL A 14 -3.05 -15.85 -0.66
C VAL A 14 -1.87 -15.45 0.23
N SER A 15 -1.75 -16.03 1.43
CA SER A 15 -0.65 -15.76 2.37
C SER A 15 -0.63 -16.81 3.50
N PRO A 16 0.55 -17.34 3.88
CA PRO A 16 0.72 -18.19 5.05
C PRO A 16 0.21 -17.56 6.37
N TYR A 17 0.56 -16.31 6.65
CA TYR A 17 0.12 -15.63 7.87
C TYR A 17 -1.38 -15.36 7.86
N TYR A 18 -1.95 -14.95 6.72
CA TYR A 18 -3.40 -14.78 6.59
C TYR A 18 -4.15 -16.12 6.76
N ALA A 19 -3.58 -17.24 6.33
CA ALA A 19 -4.14 -18.56 6.60
C ALA A 19 -4.24 -18.85 8.11
N GLN A 20 -3.25 -18.40 8.89
CA GLN A 20 -3.27 -18.48 10.35
C GLN A 20 -4.31 -17.54 10.96
N GLU A 21 -4.42 -16.30 10.46
CA GLU A 21 -5.45 -15.36 10.90
C GLU A 21 -6.86 -15.93 10.69
N LEU A 22 -7.14 -16.52 9.52
CA LEU A 22 -8.47 -17.10 9.20
C LEU A 22 -8.91 -18.23 10.14
N ILE A 23 -7.97 -18.98 10.72
CA ILE A 23 -8.27 -20.07 11.67
C ILE A 23 -8.13 -19.65 13.14
N SER A 24 -7.78 -18.39 13.41
CA SER A 24 -7.50 -17.91 14.77
C SER A 24 -8.77 -17.68 15.61
N GLY A 25 -9.91 -17.37 14.98
CA GLY A 25 -11.18 -17.15 15.67
C GLY A 25 -12.24 -16.50 14.79
N GLU A 26 -13.44 -16.33 15.35
CA GLU A 26 -14.64 -15.86 14.64
C GLU A 26 -14.45 -14.49 13.98
N ASP A 27 -13.75 -13.55 14.63
CA ASP A 27 -13.53 -12.19 14.12
C ASP A 27 -12.76 -12.17 12.79
N LYS A 28 -11.70 -12.98 12.69
CA LYS A 28 -10.83 -13.05 11.49
C LYS A 28 -11.33 -14.07 10.48
N GLY A 29 -11.92 -15.17 10.95
CA GLY A 29 -12.50 -16.22 10.10
C GLY A 29 -13.94 -15.92 9.65
N VAL A 30 -14.53 -14.82 10.10
CA VAL A 30 -15.92 -14.39 9.79
C VAL A 30 -16.91 -15.52 10.05
N GLU A 31 -16.87 -16.06 11.28
CA GLU A 31 -17.70 -17.20 11.76
C GLU A 31 -17.49 -18.54 11.01
N LEU A 32 -16.48 -18.62 10.13
CA LEU A 32 -16.12 -19.83 9.40
C LEU A 32 -14.81 -20.46 9.88
N ASP A 33 -14.15 -19.88 10.88
CA ASP A 33 -12.86 -20.31 11.43
C ASP A 33 -12.86 -21.82 11.78
N ASN A 34 -13.92 -22.30 12.44
CA ASN A 34 -14.06 -23.71 12.82
C ASN A 34 -14.13 -24.65 11.61
N ILE A 35 -14.77 -24.19 10.52
CA ILE A 35 -14.89 -24.96 9.29
C ILE A 35 -13.54 -25.00 8.58
N ILE A 36 -12.87 -23.85 8.46
CA ILE A 36 -11.55 -23.73 7.83
C ILE A 36 -10.51 -24.56 8.59
N ARG A 37 -10.56 -24.56 9.94
CA ARG A 37 -9.69 -25.38 10.79
C ARG A 37 -9.92 -26.88 10.55
N LYS A 38 -11.17 -27.30 10.33
CA LYS A 38 -11.51 -28.71 10.07
C LYS A 38 -11.06 -29.18 8.68
N THR A 39 -11.23 -28.34 7.65
CA THR A 39 -10.82 -28.69 6.28
C THR A 39 -9.32 -28.53 6.04
N GLY A 40 -8.65 -27.72 6.88
CA GLY A 40 -7.30 -27.26 6.63
C GLY A 40 -7.26 -26.15 5.58
N ILE A 41 -6.24 -25.32 5.65
CA ILE A 41 -6.00 -24.23 4.70
C ILE A 41 -4.50 -24.06 4.47
N THR A 42 -4.10 -23.84 3.22
CA THR A 42 -2.71 -23.55 2.87
C THR A 42 -2.61 -22.14 2.30
N GLY A 43 -1.76 -21.32 2.89
CA GLY A 43 -1.43 -20.00 2.39
C GLY A 43 -0.27 -20.03 1.40
N ILE A 44 -0.41 -19.35 0.27
CA ILE A 44 0.64 -19.18 -0.74
C ILE A 44 0.71 -17.70 -1.08
N VAL A 45 1.85 -17.05 -0.80
CA VAL A 45 2.04 -15.62 -1.06
C VAL A 45 1.86 -15.34 -2.55
N ASN A 46 1.10 -14.30 -2.89
CA ASN A 46 0.96 -13.86 -4.28
C ASN A 46 2.29 -13.36 -4.85
N GLY A 47 2.51 -13.63 -6.14
CA GLY A 47 3.53 -12.94 -6.92
C GLY A 47 3.05 -11.57 -7.41
N MET A 48 3.89 -10.94 -8.24
CA MET A 48 3.56 -9.73 -9.00
C MET A 48 4.03 -9.89 -10.45
N ASP A 49 3.40 -9.16 -11.37
CA ASP A 49 3.87 -9.09 -12.75
C ASP A 49 5.12 -8.20 -12.82
N VAL A 50 6.29 -8.85 -12.96
CA VAL A 50 7.59 -8.19 -13.03
C VAL A 50 7.90 -7.58 -14.40
N GLN A 51 7.04 -7.76 -15.40
CA GLN A 51 7.15 -7.07 -16.68
C GLN A 51 6.38 -5.75 -16.64
N GLU A 52 5.17 -5.77 -16.07
CA GLU A 52 4.37 -4.56 -15.85
C GLU A 52 5.03 -3.65 -14.81
N TRP A 53 5.41 -4.19 -13.65
CA TRP A 53 6.02 -3.45 -12.55
C TRP A 53 7.54 -3.62 -12.56
N ASN A 54 8.20 -2.87 -13.44
CA ASN A 54 9.65 -2.93 -13.60
C ASN A 54 10.30 -1.55 -13.76
N PRO A 55 10.96 -1.00 -12.73
CA PRO A 55 11.56 0.34 -12.82
C PRO A 55 12.62 0.46 -13.93
N ALA A 56 13.20 -0.65 -14.40
CA ALA A 56 14.18 -0.65 -15.48
C ALA A 56 13.57 -0.48 -16.88
N THR A 57 12.27 -0.75 -17.05
CA THR A 57 11.58 -0.73 -18.36
C THR A 57 10.23 -0.02 -18.33
N ASP A 58 9.86 0.56 -17.19
CA ASP A 58 8.58 1.22 -17.00
C ASP A 58 8.48 2.47 -17.89
N GLN A 59 7.36 2.57 -18.61
CA GLN A 59 7.05 3.65 -19.55
C GLN A 59 6.33 4.82 -18.89
N HIS A 60 5.83 4.65 -17.67
CA HIS A 60 5.08 5.67 -16.93
C HIS A 60 5.98 6.62 -16.13
N ILE A 61 7.27 6.27 -15.98
CA ILE A 61 8.26 7.05 -15.23
C ILE A 61 9.29 7.68 -16.18
N ASN A 62 9.76 8.88 -15.82
CA ASN A 62 10.64 9.67 -16.70
C ASN A 62 12.07 9.13 -16.77
N VAL A 63 12.51 8.44 -15.72
CA VAL A 63 13.87 7.90 -15.58
C VAL A 63 13.75 6.45 -15.13
N GLN A 64 14.22 5.54 -15.96
CA GLN A 64 14.30 4.12 -15.64
C GLN A 64 15.54 3.84 -14.80
N TYR A 65 15.44 2.85 -13.91
CA TYR A 65 16.51 2.52 -12.97
C TYR A 65 16.46 1.08 -12.50
N ASP A 66 17.54 0.66 -11.86
CA ASP A 66 17.64 -0.60 -11.15
C ASP A 66 18.19 -0.38 -9.74
N ALA A 67 18.46 -1.48 -9.02
CA ALA A 67 18.95 -1.41 -7.65
C ALA A 67 20.31 -0.69 -7.51
N SER A 68 21.11 -0.61 -8.58
CA SER A 68 22.42 0.07 -8.55
C SER A 68 22.33 1.57 -8.79
N THR A 69 21.27 2.04 -9.48
CA THR A 69 21.06 3.46 -9.83
C THR A 69 19.89 4.11 -9.10
N VAL A 70 19.24 3.38 -8.19
CA VAL A 70 18.05 3.83 -7.43
C VAL A 70 18.26 5.16 -6.70
N MET A 71 19.46 5.37 -6.13
CA MET A 71 19.79 6.58 -5.36
C MET A 71 19.92 7.83 -6.23
N ASP A 72 20.22 7.67 -7.52
CA ASP A 72 20.31 8.77 -8.48
C ASP A 72 18.96 9.05 -9.14
N ALA A 73 18.20 8.00 -9.45
CA ALA A 73 16.95 8.09 -10.19
C ALA A 73 15.75 8.54 -9.34
N LYS A 74 15.56 7.96 -8.14
CA LYS A 74 14.39 8.28 -7.30
C LYS A 74 14.27 9.77 -6.92
N PRO A 75 15.36 10.51 -6.60
CA PRO A 75 15.26 11.96 -6.37
C PRO A 75 14.67 12.73 -7.56
N ILE A 76 15.04 12.36 -8.79
CA ILE A 76 14.52 13.00 -10.01
C ILE A 76 13.03 12.65 -10.20
N LEU A 77 12.66 11.39 -9.96
CA LEU A 77 11.28 10.93 -10.03
C LEU A 77 10.41 11.58 -8.95
N LYS A 78 10.97 11.81 -7.75
CA LYS A 78 10.31 12.54 -6.66
C LYS A 78 10.01 13.98 -7.06
N GLU A 79 11.00 14.71 -7.59
CA GLU A 79 10.80 16.09 -8.06
C GLU A 79 9.76 16.14 -9.18
N SER A 80 9.76 15.16 -10.08
CA SER A 80 8.73 15.04 -11.12
C SER A 80 7.34 14.79 -10.54
N LEU A 81 7.22 13.92 -9.53
CA LEU A 81 5.96 13.66 -8.84
C LEU A 81 5.48 14.91 -8.11
N GLN A 82 6.36 15.59 -7.35
CA GLN A 82 6.05 16.84 -6.66
C GLN A 82 5.52 17.89 -7.64
N ALA A 83 6.20 18.07 -8.78
CA ALA A 83 5.78 19.02 -9.82
C ALA A 83 4.41 18.65 -10.41
N GLU A 84 4.18 17.39 -10.76
CA GLU A 84 2.89 16.92 -11.31
C GLU A 84 1.75 17.08 -10.32
N MET A 85 2.04 16.90 -9.03
CA MET A 85 1.10 17.09 -7.92
C MET A 85 0.98 18.57 -7.51
N GLY A 86 1.75 19.48 -8.09
CA GLY A 86 1.76 20.90 -7.71
C GLY A 86 2.23 21.15 -6.28
N LEU A 87 3.03 20.24 -5.71
CA LEU A 87 3.67 20.37 -4.41
C LEU A 87 4.98 21.17 -4.53
N HIS A 88 5.52 21.61 -3.39
CA HIS A 88 6.85 22.20 -3.38
C HIS A 88 7.91 21.17 -3.83
N CYS A 89 8.63 21.47 -4.91
CA CYS A 89 9.68 20.60 -5.43
C CYS A 89 10.96 20.72 -4.60
N ASP A 90 11.19 19.73 -3.74
CA ASP A 90 12.43 19.58 -2.97
C ASP A 90 12.70 18.09 -2.75
N ARG A 91 13.82 17.62 -3.32
CA ARG A 91 14.26 16.21 -3.20
C ARG A 91 14.53 15.75 -1.76
N ASN A 92 14.80 16.68 -0.85
CA ASN A 92 15.14 16.39 0.54
C ASN A 92 13.90 16.27 1.44
N VAL A 93 12.73 16.70 0.97
CA VAL A 93 11.47 16.52 1.70
C VAL A 93 10.97 15.10 1.44
N PRO A 94 10.72 14.29 2.49
CA PRO A 94 10.15 12.97 2.34
C PRO A 94 8.74 13.02 1.75
N VAL A 95 8.47 12.16 0.79
CA VAL A 95 7.14 11.95 0.19
C VAL A 95 6.59 10.61 0.65
N VAL A 96 5.43 10.65 1.30
CA VAL A 96 4.64 9.48 1.68
C VAL A 96 3.54 9.28 0.64
N GLY A 97 3.51 8.12 -0.01
CA GLY A 97 2.45 7.74 -0.92
C GLY A 97 1.40 6.84 -0.25
N PHE A 98 0.14 6.97 -0.64
CA PHE A 98 -0.92 5.99 -0.38
C PHE A 98 -1.63 5.65 -1.69
N ILE A 99 -1.81 4.36 -1.95
CA ILE A 99 -2.57 3.87 -3.10
C ILE A 99 -3.52 2.78 -2.61
N GLY A 100 -4.82 2.96 -2.82
CA GLY A 100 -5.79 1.94 -2.42
C GLY A 100 -7.24 2.37 -2.57
N ARG A 101 -8.14 1.42 -2.33
CA ARG A 101 -9.57 1.72 -2.22
C ARG A 101 -9.82 2.60 -1.00
N LEU A 102 -10.68 3.60 -1.14
CA LEU A 102 -11.09 4.49 -0.07
C LEU A 102 -12.24 3.85 0.71
N GLU A 103 -11.85 2.94 1.60
CA GLU A 103 -12.71 2.16 2.47
C GLU A 103 -12.00 1.88 3.80
N GLU A 104 -12.77 1.46 4.81
CA GLU A 104 -12.24 1.16 6.14
C GLU A 104 -11.25 -0.01 6.12
N GLN A 105 -11.43 -1.00 5.25
CA GLN A 105 -10.47 -2.11 5.15
C GLN A 105 -9.04 -1.59 4.93
N LYS A 106 -8.87 -0.57 4.08
CA LYS A 106 -7.56 0.01 3.74
C LYS A 106 -7.08 1.08 4.72
N GLY A 107 -7.86 1.36 5.77
CA GLY A 107 -7.51 2.34 6.79
C GLY A 107 -7.50 3.77 6.28
N SER A 108 -8.32 4.09 5.26
CA SER A 108 -8.35 5.43 4.65
C SER A 108 -8.87 6.50 5.63
N ASP A 109 -9.82 6.11 6.47
CA ASP A 109 -10.29 6.90 7.62
C ASP A 109 -9.18 7.15 8.64
N VAL A 110 -8.44 6.09 9.02
CA VAL A 110 -7.32 6.20 9.97
C VAL A 110 -6.24 7.13 9.41
N LEU A 111 -5.93 7.00 8.12
CA LEU A 111 -4.99 7.88 7.43
C LEU A 111 -5.46 9.32 7.48
N ALA A 112 -6.72 9.58 7.13
CA ALA A 112 -7.23 10.94 7.06
C ALA A 112 -7.27 11.64 8.42
N GLU A 113 -7.52 10.90 9.52
CA GLU A 113 -7.38 11.41 10.89
C GLU A 113 -5.93 11.60 11.33
N ALA A 114 -4.99 10.83 10.78
CA ALA A 114 -3.57 10.91 11.10
C ALA A 114 -2.86 12.07 10.41
N ILE A 115 -3.28 12.47 9.20
CA ILE A 115 -2.64 13.53 8.40
C ILE A 115 -2.40 14.82 9.20
N PRO A 116 -3.39 15.41 9.90
CA PRO A 116 -3.15 16.64 10.67
C PRO A 116 -2.06 16.51 11.76
N ARG A 117 -1.76 15.28 12.21
CA ARG A 117 -0.78 15.02 13.28
C ARG A 117 0.66 15.03 12.78
N PHE A 118 0.91 14.62 11.54
CA PHE A 118 2.28 14.53 11.00
C PHE A 118 2.54 15.53 9.87
N ILE A 119 1.50 16.09 9.22
CA ILE A 119 1.69 17.05 8.12
C ILE A 119 2.32 18.37 8.57
N GLY A 120 2.36 18.64 9.88
CA GLY A 120 3.14 19.73 10.47
C GLY A 120 4.65 19.55 10.29
N GLU A 121 5.13 18.31 10.24
CA GLU A 121 6.54 17.96 10.01
C GLU A 121 6.98 18.31 8.58
N ASN A 122 8.29 18.27 8.33
CA ASN A 122 8.83 18.50 6.99
C ASN A 122 8.63 17.26 6.10
N CYS A 123 7.40 16.97 5.70
CA CYS A 123 7.04 15.88 4.80
C CYS A 123 5.86 16.26 3.90
N GLN A 124 5.67 15.48 2.84
CA GLN A 124 4.56 15.58 1.92
C GLN A 124 3.79 14.26 1.84
N ILE A 125 2.51 14.33 1.47
CA ILE A 125 1.67 13.15 1.23
C ILE A 125 0.95 13.24 -0.12
N VAL A 126 0.96 12.12 -0.85
CA VAL A 126 0.20 11.93 -2.09
C VAL A 126 -0.70 10.71 -1.94
N ILE A 127 -2.00 10.90 -2.15
CA ILE A 127 -3.04 9.88 -1.97
C ILE A 127 -3.73 9.65 -3.30
N LEU A 128 -3.77 8.41 -3.76
CA LEU A 128 -4.51 7.98 -4.95
C LEU A 128 -5.49 6.87 -4.57
N GLY A 129 -6.77 7.06 -4.83
CA GLY A 129 -7.77 6.05 -4.52
C GLY A 129 -9.17 6.43 -4.98
N THR A 130 -10.06 5.44 -5.01
CA THR A 130 -11.49 5.65 -5.20
C THR A 130 -12.27 4.76 -4.23
N GLY A 131 -13.49 5.13 -3.87
CA GLY A 131 -14.29 4.37 -2.93
C GLY A 131 -15.52 5.14 -2.45
N LYS A 132 -15.63 5.31 -1.13
CA LYS A 132 -16.76 6.03 -0.55
C LYS A 132 -16.63 7.52 -0.84
N MET A 133 -17.70 8.12 -1.36
CA MET A 133 -17.76 9.55 -1.71
C MET A 133 -17.30 10.48 -0.58
N ALA A 134 -17.69 10.20 0.67
CA ALA A 134 -17.23 10.99 1.81
C ALA A 134 -15.70 10.94 2.04
N MET A 135 -15.06 9.81 1.75
CA MET A 135 -13.61 9.67 1.84
C MET A 135 -12.91 10.31 0.64
N GLU A 136 -13.51 10.26 -0.55
CA GLU A 136 -13.03 10.97 -1.74
C GLU A 136 -13.01 12.49 -1.51
N GLU A 137 -14.14 13.06 -1.08
CA GLU A 137 -14.24 14.48 -0.73
C GLU A 137 -13.22 14.88 0.35
N GLN A 138 -12.98 14.01 1.33
CA GLN A 138 -12.03 14.27 2.41
C GLN A 138 -10.58 14.34 1.90
N ILE A 139 -10.18 13.43 1.00
CA ILE A 139 -8.81 13.45 0.45
C ILE A 139 -8.61 14.60 -0.54
N GLU A 140 -9.62 14.94 -1.33
CA GLU A 140 -9.55 16.07 -2.26
C GLU A 140 -9.40 17.39 -1.52
N ASN A 141 -10.12 17.57 -0.41
CA ASN A 141 -10.02 18.77 0.43
C ASN A 141 -8.63 18.98 1.07
N LEU A 142 -7.74 17.97 1.05
CA LEU A 142 -6.37 18.11 1.54
C LEU A 142 -5.57 19.16 0.78
N GLU A 143 -5.83 19.35 -0.51
CA GLU A 143 -5.14 20.37 -1.30
C GLU A 143 -5.48 21.79 -0.84
N THR A 144 -6.69 21.99 -0.33
CA THR A 144 -7.14 23.28 0.22
C THR A 144 -6.59 23.50 1.63
N GLN A 145 -6.55 22.44 2.45
CA GLN A 145 -6.04 22.52 3.82
C GLN A 145 -4.51 22.63 3.89
N TYR A 146 -3.81 21.93 3.02
CA TYR A 146 -2.35 21.82 3.02
C TYR A 146 -1.78 21.98 1.59
N PRO A 147 -1.91 23.17 0.98
CA PRO A 147 -1.61 23.39 -0.43
C PRO A 147 -0.16 23.09 -0.81
N ASP A 148 0.81 23.17 0.09
CA ASP A 148 2.21 22.86 -0.24
C ASP A 148 2.66 21.45 0.18
N LYS A 149 1.77 20.69 0.85
CA LYS A 149 2.15 19.44 1.52
C LYS A 149 1.29 18.21 1.20
N ALA A 150 0.03 18.36 0.83
CA ALA A 150 -0.86 17.23 0.64
C ALA A 150 -1.64 17.29 -0.67
N ARG A 151 -1.76 16.15 -1.35
CA ARG A 151 -2.62 15.98 -2.53
C ARG A 151 -3.39 14.67 -2.44
N GLY A 152 -4.71 14.76 -2.64
CA GLY A 152 -5.59 13.62 -2.81
C GLY A 152 -6.18 13.60 -4.21
N ILE A 153 -6.15 12.44 -4.84
CA ILE A 153 -6.64 12.21 -6.19
C ILE A 153 -7.67 11.08 -6.12
N ALA A 154 -8.95 11.46 -6.22
CA ALA A 154 -10.07 10.54 -6.23
C ALA A 154 -10.29 9.93 -7.64
N ASN A 155 -9.32 9.16 -8.14
CA ASN A 155 -9.39 8.63 -9.50
C ASN A 155 -8.70 7.26 -9.64
N PHE A 156 -9.12 6.48 -10.62
CA PHE A 156 -8.38 5.31 -11.09
C PHE A 156 -7.38 5.74 -12.16
N ASN A 157 -6.09 5.77 -11.82
CA ASN A 157 -5.04 6.19 -12.74
C ASN A 157 -3.78 5.32 -12.59
N VAL A 158 -3.65 4.33 -13.48
CA VAL A 158 -2.51 3.41 -13.48
C VAL A 158 -1.18 4.14 -13.71
N PRO A 159 -1.01 5.00 -14.74
CA PRO A 159 0.22 5.77 -14.90
C PRO A 159 0.64 6.55 -13.64
N LEU A 160 -0.32 7.18 -12.96
CA LEU A 160 -0.03 7.92 -11.72
C LEU A 160 0.36 6.99 -10.57
N ALA A 161 -0.23 5.79 -10.47
CA ALA A 161 0.15 4.80 -9.46
C ALA A 161 1.64 4.39 -9.59
N HIS A 162 2.13 4.19 -10.82
CA HIS A 162 3.54 3.93 -11.09
C HIS A 162 4.43 5.10 -10.67
N LYS A 163 4.03 6.33 -10.99
CA LYS A 163 4.76 7.55 -10.59
C LYS A 163 4.78 7.77 -9.09
N ILE A 164 3.67 7.52 -8.40
CA ILE A 164 3.60 7.61 -6.93
C ILE A 164 4.54 6.57 -6.31
N ILE A 165 4.48 5.33 -6.77
CA ILE A 165 5.37 4.28 -6.27
C ILE A 165 6.83 4.66 -6.52
N ALA A 166 7.20 5.09 -7.72
CA ALA A 166 8.59 5.39 -8.07
C ALA A 166 9.13 6.67 -7.40
N GLY A 167 8.29 7.71 -7.26
CA GLY A 167 8.66 9.03 -6.73
C GLY A 167 8.52 9.17 -5.21
N SER A 168 7.78 8.29 -4.54
CA SER A 168 7.67 8.32 -3.07
C SER A 168 8.91 7.71 -2.40
N ASP A 169 9.25 8.20 -1.21
CA ASP A 169 10.22 7.56 -0.32
C ASP A 169 9.57 6.41 0.44
N PHE A 170 8.36 6.65 0.93
CA PHE A 170 7.58 5.70 1.70
C PHE A 170 6.24 5.41 1.04
N ILE A 171 5.77 4.17 1.12
CA ILE A 171 4.36 3.84 0.85
C ILE A 171 3.69 3.44 2.16
N LEU A 172 2.55 4.06 2.49
CA LEU A 172 1.81 3.79 3.70
C LEU A 172 0.65 2.83 3.41
N ILE A 173 0.55 1.75 4.19
CA ILE A 173 -0.49 0.72 4.03
C ILE A 173 -1.11 0.42 5.41
N PRO A 174 -2.02 1.29 5.90
CA PRO A 174 -2.61 1.20 7.24
C PRO A 174 -3.82 0.25 7.30
N SER A 175 -3.81 -0.83 6.52
CA SER A 175 -4.93 -1.75 6.36
C SER A 175 -5.34 -2.40 7.70
N ARG A 176 -6.66 -2.50 7.95
CA ARG A 176 -7.22 -3.26 9.09
C ARG A 176 -7.04 -4.78 8.91
N PHE A 177 -7.09 -5.24 7.67
CA PHE A 177 -6.73 -6.59 7.25
C PHE A 177 -6.27 -6.58 5.79
N GLU A 178 -5.29 -7.43 5.46
CA GLU A 178 -4.71 -7.48 4.12
C GLU A 178 -4.40 -8.94 3.75
N PRO A 179 -5.30 -9.63 3.01
CA PRO A 179 -5.12 -11.04 2.71
C PRO A 179 -3.76 -11.37 2.11
N CYS A 180 -3.26 -10.54 1.19
CA CYS A 180 -1.87 -10.56 0.75
C CYS A 180 -1.29 -9.15 0.62
N GLY A 181 -1.99 -8.32 -0.17
CA GLY A 181 -1.51 -7.01 -0.59
C GLY A 181 -0.58 -7.10 -1.80
N LEU A 182 -0.74 -6.16 -2.74
CA LEU A 182 0.13 -6.01 -3.92
C LEU A 182 0.97 -4.73 -3.87
N ILE A 183 0.44 -3.67 -3.25
CA ILE A 183 1.08 -2.35 -3.23
C ILE A 183 2.45 -2.39 -2.54
N GLN A 184 2.61 -3.16 -1.46
CA GLN A 184 3.90 -3.34 -0.81
C GLN A 184 4.90 -4.10 -1.69
N LEU A 185 4.43 -5.05 -2.51
CA LEU A 185 5.29 -5.77 -3.46
C LEU A 185 5.78 -4.82 -4.55
N HIS A 186 4.88 -4.00 -5.10
CA HIS A 186 5.24 -2.98 -6.09
C HIS A 186 6.21 -1.94 -5.50
N ALA A 187 5.95 -1.46 -4.28
CA ALA A 187 6.83 -0.52 -3.60
C ALA A 187 8.24 -1.09 -3.39
N MET A 188 8.35 -2.29 -2.83
CA MET A 188 9.65 -2.95 -2.65
C MET A 188 10.38 -3.16 -3.97
N ARG A 189 9.66 -3.51 -5.06
CA ARG A 189 10.25 -3.64 -6.39
C ARG A 189 10.86 -2.34 -6.90
N TYR A 190 10.25 -1.21 -6.59
CA TYR A 190 10.68 0.12 -7.02
C TYR A 190 11.62 0.79 -6.01
N GLY A 191 12.04 0.10 -4.95
CA GLY A 191 12.91 0.67 -3.92
C GLY A 191 12.22 1.75 -3.06
N THR A 192 10.90 1.67 -2.93
CA THR A 192 10.08 2.52 -2.07
C THR A 192 9.78 1.77 -0.79
N VAL A 193 10.03 2.40 0.35
CA VAL A 193 10.02 1.73 1.66
C VAL A 193 8.57 1.61 2.16
N PRO A 194 8.00 0.39 2.26
CA PRO A 194 6.66 0.21 2.79
C PRO A 194 6.64 0.40 4.32
N ILE A 195 5.67 1.18 4.79
CA ILE A 195 5.27 1.33 6.19
C ILE A 195 3.86 0.74 6.29
N VAL A 196 3.72 -0.41 6.93
CA VAL A 196 2.54 -1.27 6.80
C VAL A 196 1.92 -1.61 8.14
N ALA A 197 0.62 -1.88 8.19
CA ALA A 197 0.01 -2.54 9.33
C ALA A 197 0.48 -4.00 9.45
N SER A 198 0.56 -4.52 10.67
CA SER A 198 1.00 -5.89 10.96
C SER A 198 -0.14 -6.91 10.79
N THR A 199 -0.59 -7.16 9.56
CA THR A 199 -1.70 -8.11 9.27
C THR A 199 -1.52 -8.87 7.95
N GLY A 200 -2.05 -10.09 7.89
CA GLY A 200 -2.07 -10.96 6.70
C GLY A 200 -0.75 -11.00 5.94
N GLY A 201 -0.79 -10.85 4.61
CA GLY A 201 0.43 -10.97 3.79
C GLY A 201 1.44 -9.83 3.95
N LEU A 202 1.10 -8.73 4.62
CA LEU A 202 2.06 -7.69 4.96
C LEU A 202 3.12 -8.23 5.93
N VAL A 203 2.72 -9.07 6.89
CA VAL A 203 3.63 -9.75 7.84
C VAL A 203 4.54 -10.75 7.10
N ASP A 204 4.01 -11.45 6.11
CA ASP A 204 4.81 -12.39 5.32
C ASP A 204 5.85 -11.69 4.46
N THR A 205 5.49 -10.54 3.87
CA THR A 205 6.25 -9.90 2.78
C THR A 205 7.17 -8.76 3.23
N VAL A 206 6.79 -7.98 4.24
CA VAL A 206 7.60 -6.88 4.76
C VAL A 206 8.40 -7.35 5.97
N LYS A 207 9.72 -7.18 5.96
CA LYS A 207 10.62 -7.56 7.05
C LYS A 207 11.11 -6.30 7.76
N GLU A 208 10.77 -6.21 9.04
CA GLU A 208 11.09 -5.06 9.91
C GLU A 208 12.58 -4.69 9.83
N GLY A 209 12.86 -3.43 9.52
CA GLY A 209 14.21 -2.88 9.42
C GLY A 209 15.03 -3.39 8.23
N PHE A 210 14.49 -4.29 7.40
CA PHE A 210 15.17 -4.84 6.22
C PHE A 210 14.51 -4.41 4.91
N THR A 211 13.22 -4.67 4.75
CA THR A 211 12.46 -4.26 3.56
C THR A 211 11.37 -3.24 3.85
N GLY A 212 11.16 -2.86 5.11
CA GLY A 212 10.19 -1.83 5.51
C GLY A 212 9.97 -1.80 7.01
N PHE A 213 8.86 -1.15 7.41
CA PHE A 213 8.45 -1.01 8.80
C PHE A 213 7.02 -1.53 8.99
N GLN A 214 6.78 -2.28 10.06
CA GLN A 214 5.49 -2.78 10.47
C GLN A 214 4.98 -1.99 11.69
N MET A 215 3.73 -1.55 11.63
CA MET A 215 3.04 -0.77 12.66
C MET A 215 2.05 -1.67 13.42
N GLY A 216 1.98 -1.48 14.74
CA GLY A 216 1.10 -2.25 15.63
C GLY A 216 1.88 -3.02 16.70
N ALA A 217 1.15 -3.60 17.66
CA ALA A 217 1.76 -4.44 18.69
C ALA A 217 2.00 -5.85 18.15
N PHE A 218 3.22 -6.35 18.35
CA PHE A 218 3.61 -7.74 18.16
C PHE A 218 2.97 -8.67 19.19
#